data_AF-A0A1G9KJN7-F1
#
_entry.id   AF-A0A1G9KJN7-F1
#
_cell.length_a   1.000
_cell.length_b   1.000
_cell.length_c   1.000
_cell.angle_alpha   90.00
_cell.angle_beta   90.00
_cell.angle_gamma   90.00
#
_symmetry.space_group_name_H-M   'P 1'
#
loop_
_entity.id
_entity.type
_entity.pdbx_description
1 polymer ?
#
loop_
_entity_poly.entity_id
_entity_poly.type
_entity_poly.pdbx_seq_one_letter_code
_entity_poly.pdbx_strand_id
1 'polypeptide(L)'
;MRVCSRARRSAASEDLTTFADVAAVLDQVVRKVEDSIASLMQASVLAGECRSHFAETMCGTAEEAEADAAVASFDAVSDGAQALISEAKTALEGVARVRASFESVGKPGHTAPAPSTAEPMSPGEQPWVMRSRAQLPAYQTSGMYQDPDGHSDVVQSGREPDGEHDRINDHLVRLGIGRPGASLEASKHVEVKVGWRMRLTGVSHAELVVNNELCNGALSCAQLLPFVLGPGQTLTVHDPVRSRVFRGKDVR
;
A
#
# COMPACT_ATOMS: atom_id res chain seq x y z
N MET A 1 54.88 56.09 -6.60
CA MET A 1 54.11 55.38 -7.65
C MET A 1 53.03 54.56 -6.96
N ARG A 2 51.75 54.90 -7.14
CA ARG A 2 50.61 54.22 -6.49
C ARG A 2 50.21 52.99 -7.31
N VAL A 3 50.21 51.83 -6.67
CA VAL A 3 49.67 50.57 -7.21
C VAL A 3 48.18 50.53 -6.88
N CYS A 4 47.33 50.61 -7.91
CA CYS A 4 45.89 50.44 -7.80
C CYS A 4 45.56 48.94 -7.85
N SER A 5 45.22 48.32 -6.72
CA SER A 5 44.68 46.97 -6.66
C SER A 5 43.20 46.98 -7.05
N ARG A 6 42.88 46.38 -8.20
CA ARG A 6 41.50 46.24 -8.69
C ARG A 6 40.96 44.89 -8.23
N ALA A 7 40.16 44.90 -7.17
CA ALA A 7 39.42 43.74 -6.70
C ALA A 7 38.38 43.32 -7.76
N ARG A 8 38.59 42.17 -8.41
CA ARG A 8 37.56 41.50 -9.21
C ARG A 8 36.61 40.77 -8.25
N ARG A 9 35.40 41.31 -8.05
CA ARG A 9 34.28 40.54 -7.50
C ARG A 9 33.78 39.62 -8.60
N SER A 10 34.03 38.32 -8.45
CA SER A 10 33.36 37.28 -9.23
C SER A 10 31.92 37.18 -8.71
N ALA A 11 30.96 37.63 -9.52
CA ALA A 11 29.55 37.37 -9.25
C ALA A 11 29.31 35.89 -9.53
N ALA A 12 29.12 35.10 -8.46
CA ALA A 12 28.50 33.79 -8.59
C ALA A 12 27.06 34.03 -9.06
N SER A 13 26.76 33.60 -10.28
CA SER A 13 25.39 33.47 -10.77
C SER A 13 24.76 32.32 -9.99
N GLU A 14 23.94 32.63 -8.99
CA GLU A 14 23.05 31.65 -8.38
C GLU A 14 22.07 31.20 -9.47
N ASP A 15 22.26 29.99 -10.00
CA ASP A 15 21.30 29.32 -10.88
C ASP A 15 20.01 29.11 -10.07
N LEU A 16 19.05 30.00 -10.28
CA LEU A 16 17.71 29.86 -9.75
C LEU A 16 17.03 28.73 -10.52
N THR A 17 17.01 27.53 -9.94
CA THR A 17 16.24 26.38 -10.43
C THR A 17 14.80 26.82 -10.65
N THR A 18 14.35 26.84 -11.90
CA THR A 18 13.01 27.28 -12.21
C THR A 18 12.00 26.17 -11.89
N PHE A 19 10.75 26.56 -11.72
CA PHE A 19 9.66 25.61 -11.57
C PHE A 19 9.56 24.62 -12.74
N ALA A 20 9.84 25.09 -13.96
CA ALA A 20 9.85 24.26 -15.16
C ALA A 20 10.95 23.18 -15.09
N ASP A 21 12.12 23.51 -14.51
CA ASP A 21 13.22 22.56 -14.35
C ASP A 21 12.85 21.46 -13.36
N VAL A 22 12.20 21.81 -12.25
CA VAL A 22 11.71 20.83 -11.26
C VAL A 22 10.66 19.89 -11.88
N ALA A 23 9.69 20.44 -12.63
CA ALA A 23 8.67 19.64 -13.31
C ALA A 23 9.29 18.67 -14.33
N ALA A 24 10.26 19.12 -15.12
CA ALA A 24 10.96 18.29 -16.09
C ALA A 24 11.75 17.14 -15.42
N VAL A 25 12.39 17.40 -14.27
CA VAL A 25 13.08 16.37 -13.49
C VAL A 25 12.09 15.34 -12.95
N LEU A 26 10.93 15.77 -12.43
CA LEU A 26 9.89 14.85 -11.96
C LEU A 26 9.34 13.98 -13.09
N ASP A 27 9.09 14.53 -14.27
CA ASP A 27 8.67 13.76 -15.45
C ASP A 27 9.74 12.73 -15.86
N GLN A 28 11.03 13.07 -15.76
CA GLN A 28 12.11 12.13 -16.02
C GLN A 28 12.15 10.99 -14.99
N VAL A 29 11.92 11.30 -13.72
CA VAL A 29 11.83 10.29 -12.66
C VAL A 29 10.67 9.34 -12.92
N VAL A 30 9.48 9.86 -13.25
CA VAL A 30 8.29 9.05 -13.58
C VAL A 30 8.60 8.04 -14.68
N ARG A 31 9.13 8.51 -15.82
CA ARG A 31 9.47 7.63 -16.95
C ARG A 31 10.46 6.54 -16.55
N LYS A 32 11.52 6.90 -15.81
CA LYS A 32 12.52 5.90 -15.35
C LYS A 32 11.90 4.85 -14.44
N VAL A 33 10.95 5.24 -13.58
CA VAL A 33 10.25 4.32 -12.68
C VAL A 33 9.30 3.41 -13.49
N GLU A 34 8.58 3.94 -14.47
CA GLU A 34 7.74 3.15 -15.39
C GLU A 34 8.55 2.12 -16.18
N ASP A 35 9.69 2.53 -16.75
CA ASP A 35 10.62 1.63 -17.45
C ASP A 35 11.17 0.53 -16.51
N SER A 36 11.43 0.88 -15.25
CA SER A 36 11.90 -0.06 -14.23
C SER A 36 10.80 -1.06 -13.86
N ILE A 37 9.55 -0.62 -13.71
CA ILE A 37 8.39 -1.50 -13.47
C ILE A 37 8.23 -2.49 -14.64
N ALA A 38 8.30 -2.02 -15.88
CA ALA A 38 8.19 -2.89 -17.05
C ALA A 38 9.30 -3.96 -17.06
N SER A 39 10.54 -3.56 -16.73
CA SER A 39 11.68 -4.48 -16.64
C SER A 39 11.52 -5.52 -15.52
N LEU A 40 11.01 -5.11 -14.36
CA LEU A 40 10.73 -6.02 -13.23
C LEU A 40 9.59 -6.99 -13.56
N MET A 41 8.55 -6.53 -14.26
CA MET A 41 7.47 -7.40 -14.72
C MET A 41 7.99 -8.47 -15.67
N GLN A 42 8.86 -8.09 -16.61
CA GLN A 42 9.52 -9.04 -17.50
C GLN A 42 10.39 -10.04 -16.74
N ALA A 43 11.16 -9.58 -15.74
CA ALA A 43 12.00 -10.45 -14.91
C ALA A 43 11.17 -11.49 -14.13
N SER A 44 10.02 -11.08 -13.55
CA SER A 44 9.12 -12.00 -12.84
C SER A 44 8.52 -13.06 -13.79
N VAL A 45 8.11 -12.66 -15.01
CA VAL A 45 7.61 -13.60 -16.03
C VAL A 45 8.70 -14.61 -16.42
N LEU A 46 9.91 -14.14 -16.75
CA LEU A 46 11.02 -15.00 -17.13
C LEU A 46 11.44 -15.94 -15.99
N ALA A 47 11.43 -15.47 -14.74
CA ALA A 47 11.70 -16.32 -13.59
C ALA A 47 10.66 -17.46 -13.48
N GLY A 48 9.38 -17.16 -13.69
CA GLY A 48 8.31 -18.15 -13.73
C GLY A 48 8.47 -19.18 -14.87
N GLU A 49 8.84 -18.74 -16.06
CA GLU A 49 9.11 -19.63 -17.20
C GLU A 49 10.32 -20.55 -16.95
N CYS A 50 11.44 -19.97 -16.48
CA CYS A 50 12.63 -20.74 -16.09
C CYS A 50 12.32 -21.77 -15.01
N ARG A 51 11.55 -21.39 -14.00
CA ARG A 51 11.09 -22.28 -12.93
C ARG A 51 10.34 -23.48 -13.49
N SER A 52 9.35 -23.24 -14.37
CA SER A 52 8.55 -24.32 -14.96
C SER A 52 9.42 -25.27 -15.79
N HIS A 53 10.25 -24.74 -16.69
CA HIS A 53 11.13 -25.55 -17.53
C HIS A 53 12.15 -26.36 -16.72
N PHE A 54 12.71 -25.75 -15.68
CA PHE A 54 13.65 -26.41 -14.80
C PHE A 54 12.99 -27.53 -14.01
N ALA A 55 11.80 -27.29 -13.43
CA ALA A 55 11.05 -28.31 -12.70
C ALA A 55 10.65 -29.50 -13.59
N GLU A 56 10.21 -29.24 -14.82
CA GLU A 56 9.90 -30.28 -15.80
C GLU A 56 11.13 -31.13 -16.15
N THR A 57 12.30 -30.50 -16.31
CA THR A 57 13.55 -31.18 -16.67
C THR A 57 14.11 -32.02 -15.52
N MET A 58 13.95 -31.57 -14.28
CA MET A 58 14.51 -32.23 -13.09
C MET A 58 13.59 -33.32 -12.49
N CYS A 59 12.37 -33.45 -12.98
CA CYS A 59 11.42 -34.45 -12.50
C CYS A 59 11.96 -35.88 -12.68
N GLY A 60 12.08 -36.62 -11.57
CA GLY A 60 12.57 -38.00 -11.57
C GLY A 60 14.10 -38.14 -11.61
N THR A 61 14.84 -37.05 -11.44
CA THR A 61 16.29 -37.10 -11.20
C THR A 61 16.60 -37.51 -9.76
N ALA A 62 17.81 -37.99 -9.49
CA ALA A 62 18.24 -38.32 -8.13
C ALA A 62 18.56 -37.08 -7.27
N GLU A 63 18.63 -35.90 -7.89
CA GLU A 63 19.08 -34.63 -7.29
C GLU A 63 17.89 -33.71 -6.93
N GLU A 64 16.82 -34.28 -6.37
CA GLU A 64 15.58 -33.54 -6.07
C GLU A 64 15.82 -32.36 -5.11
N ALA A 65 16.74 -32.50 -4.14
CA ALA A 65 17.04 -31.44 -3.19
C ALA A 65 17.72 -30.22 -3.84
N GLU A 66 18.62 -30.43 -4.80
CA GLU A 66 19.24 -29.35 -5.56
C GLU A 66 18.21 -28.70 -6.50
N ALA A 67 17.31 -29.50 -7.06
CA ALA A 67 16.25 -29.01 -7.92
C ALA A 67 15.26 -28.11 -7.14
N ASP A 68 14.86 -28.52 -5.95
CA ASP A 68 13.99 -27.72 -5.06
C ASP A 68 14.65 -26.39 -4.66
N ALA A 69 15.94 -26.40 -4.36
CA ALA A 69 16.68 -25.18 -4.02
C ALA A 69 16.74 -24.19 -5.21
N ALA A 70 16.90 -24.69 -6.43
CA ALA A 70 16.87 -23.88 -7.64
C ALA A 70 15.46 -23.32 -7.91
N VAL A 71 14.40 -24.13 -7.75
CA VAL A 71 13.01 -23.68 -7.85
C VAL A 71 12.73 -22.55 -6.85
N ALA A 72 13.12 -22.73 -5.58
CA ALA A 72 12.97 -21.72 -4.54
C ALA A 72 13.72 -20.41 -4.87
N SER A 73 14.85 -20.50 -5.57
CA SER A 73 15.58 -19.31 -6.03
C SER A 73 14.82 -18.52 -7.11
N PHE A 74 14.14 -19.21 -8.03
CA PHE A 74 13.27 -18.53 -9.01
C PHE A 74 12.05 -17.89 -8.35
N ASP A 75 11.44 -18.56 -7.38
CA ASP A 75 10.33 -18.01 -6.60
C ASP A 75 10.78 -16.74 -5.86
N ALA A 76 11.96 -16.74 -5.23
CA ALA A 76 12.52 -15.57 -4.56
C ALA A 76 12.77 -14.38 -5.52
N VAL A 77 13.20 -14.64 -6.75
CA VAL A 77 13.36 -13.59 -7.78
C VAL A 77 12.01 -12.99 -8.17
N SER A 78 11.01 -13.83 -8.41
CA SER A 78 9.66 -13.37 -8.76
C SER A 78 9.06 -12.54 -7.63
N ASP A 79 9.15 -13.02 -6.39
CA ASP A 79 8.65 -12.31 -5.20
C ASP A 79 9.36 -10.98 -4.98
N GLY A 80 10.69 -10.96 -5.11
CA GLY A 80 11.49 -9.73 -5.02
C GLY A 80 11.12 -8.71 -6.09
N ALA A 81 10.90 -9.15 -7.34
CA ALA A 81 10.46 -8.28 -8.42
C ALA A 81 9.08 -7.68 -8.15
N GLN A 82 8.13 -8.47 -7.64
CA GLN A 82 6.79 -7.99 -7.28
C GLN A 82 6.81 -6.98 -6.13
N ALA A 83 7.67 -7.19 -5.12
CA ALA A 83 7.87 -6.23 -4.04
C ALA A 83 8.38 -4.88 -4.58
N LEU A 84 9.43 -4.89 -5.41
CA LEU A 84 9.97 -3.68 -6.03
C LEU A 84 8.98 -2.97 -6.95
N ILE A 85 8.15 -3.70 -7.69
CA ILE A 85 7.07 -3.10 -8.51
C ILE A 85 6.08 -2.35 -7.61
N SER A 86 5.72 -2.93 -6.48
CA SER A 86 4.77 -2.34 -5.54
C SER A 86 5.33 -1.06 -4.90
N GLU A 87 6.60 -1.06 -4.53
CA GLU A 87 7.32 0.12 -4.05
C GLU A 87 7.41 1.22 -5.12
N ALA A 88 7.75 0.84 -6.35
CA ALA A 88 7.84 1.75 -7.49
C ALA A 88 6.50 2.44 -7.81
N LYS A 89 5.39 1.69 -7.78
CA LYS A 89 4.04 2.26 -7.93
C LYS A 89 3.70 3.25 -6.81
N THR A 90 4.05 2.91 -5.58
CA THR A 90 3.86 3.81 -4.43
C THR A 90 4.65 5.11 -4.60
N ALA A 91 5.88 5.02 -5.13
CA ALA A 91 6.69 6.19 -5.45
C ALA A 91 6.08 7.06 -6.55
N LEU A 92 5.54 6.46 -7.62
CA LEU A 92 4.84 7.18 -8.70
C LEU A 92 3.63 7.96 -8.18
N GLU A 93 2.81 7.35 -7.31
CA GLU A 93 1.69 8.04 -6.67
C GLU A 93 2.16 9.22 -5.80
N GLY A 94 3.28 9.06 -5.09
CA GLY A 94 3.93 10.14 -4.33
C GLY A 94 4.34 11.31 -5.22
N VAL A 95 4.99 11.03 -6.34
CA VAL A 95 5.39 12.05 -7.33
C VAL A 95 4.17 12.77 -7.91
N ALA A 96 3.11 12.04 -8.24
CA ALA A 96 1.86 12.62 -8.74
C ALA A 96 1.23 13.58 -7.72
N ARG A 97 1.23 13.23 -6.42
CA ARG A 97 0.73 14.12 -5.34
C ARG A 97 1.55 15.40 -5.20
N VAL A 98 2.88 15.30 -5.27
CA VAL A 98 3.77 16.46 -5.22
C VAL A 98 3.51 17.39 -6.41
N ARG A 99 3.36 16.83 -7.61
CA ARG A 99 3.02 17.59 -8.82
C ARG A 99 1.68 18.31 -8.70
N ALA A 100 0.63 17.63 -8.23
CA ALA A 100 -0.69 18.25 -8.04
C ALA A 100 -0.65 19.41 -7.04
N SER A 101 0.16 19.28 -5.98
CA SER A 101 0.36 20.35 -5.00
C SER A 101 1.01 21.58 -5.62
N PHE A 102 1.96 21.39 -6.54
CA PHE A 102 2.63 22.47 -7.26
C PHE A 102 1.73 23.20 -8.25
N GLU A 103 0.88 22.48 -8.98
CA GLU A 103 -0.09 23.08 -9.92
C GLU A 103 -1.14 23.94 -9.21
N SER A 104 -1.43 23.67 -7.93
CA SER A 104 -2.36 24.46 -7.12
C SER A 104 -1.85 25.85 -6.73
N VAL A 105 -0.52 26.07 -6.72
CA VAL A 105 0.13 27.32 -6.28
C VAL A 105 0.18 28.39 -7.39
N GLY A 106 0.00 28.01 -8.65
CA GLY A 106 0.23 28.88 -9.82
C GLY A 106 -0.95 29.69 -10.36
N LYS A 107 -2.15 29.65 -9.75
CA LYS A 107 -3.33 30.42 -10.21
C LYS A 107 -3.50 31.72 -9.40
N PRO A 108 -3.16 32.91 -9.95
CA PRO A 108 -3.44 34.18 -9.29
C PRO A 108 -4.90 34.55 -9.51
N GLY A 109 -5.73 34.29 -8.51
CA GLY A 109 -7.12 34.74 -8.53
C GLY A 109 -8.10 33.87 -7.78
N HIS A 110 -7.76 33.30 -6.61
CA HIS A 110 -8.74 32.92 -5.62
C HIS A 110 -8.26 33.37 -4.23
N THR A 111 -9.07 34.21 -3.59
CA THR A 111 -9.18 34.33 -2.13
C THR A 111 -8.92 32.99 -1.45
N ALA A 112 -8.24 33.04 -0.29
CA ALA A 112 -7.98 31.91 0.61
C ALA A 112 -9.02 30.79 0.46
N PRO A 113 -8.59 29.52 0.26
CA PRO A 113 -9.55 28.47 -0.05
C PRO A 113 -10.46 28.27 1.16
N ALA A 114 -11.72 28.65 0.97
CA ALA A 114 -12.80 27.99 1.65
C ALA A 114 -12.60 26.47 1.49
N PRO A 115 -12.88 25.67 2.52
CA PRO A 115 -12.73 24.21 2.48
C PRO A 115 -13.43 23.68 1.23
N SER A 116 -12.67 23.02 0.36
CA SER A 116 -13.20 22.45 -0.88
C SER A 116 -14.34 21.51 -0.52
N THR A 117 -15.49 21.84 -1.08
CA THR A 117 -16.77 21.17 -0.96
C THR A 117 -16.58 19.69 -1.26
N ALA A 118 -16.45 18.91 -0.20
CA ALA A 118 -16.97 17.56 -0.15
C ALA A 118 -18.41 17.63 -0.68
N GLU A 119 -18.78 16.72 -1.59
CA GLU A 119 -20.18 16.32 -1.71
C GLU A 119 -20.76 16.13 -0.30
N PRO A 120 -22.04 16.45 -0.06
CA PRO A 120 -22.58 16.60 1.29
C PRO A 120 -22.10 15.48 2.19
N MET A 121 -21.17 15.85 3.08
CA MET A 121 -20.61 14.98 4.10
C MET A 121 -21.77 14.29 4.79
N SER A 122 -21.68 12.97 4.98
CA SER A 122 -22.67 12.26 5.79
C SER A 122 -22.80 13.02 7.12
N PRO A 123 -23.99 13.51 7.47
CA PRO A 123 -24.15 14.32 8.67
C PRO A 123 -23.80 13.46 9.90
N GLY A 124 -22.67 13.79 10.57
CA GLY A 124 -22.29 13.20 11.85
C GLY A 124 -20.96 12.44 11.92
N GLU A 125 -19.94 12.76 11.11
CA GLU A 125 -18.61 12.13 11.26
C GLU A 125 -18.06 12.38 12.68
N GLN A 126 -17.82 11.29 13.41
CA GLN A 126 -17.55 11.35 14.85
C GLN A 126 -16.20 12.03 15.13
N PRO A 127 -16.04 12.78 16.25
CA PRO A 127 -14.79 13.47 16.58
C PRO A 127 -13.55 12.57 16.63
N TRP A 128 -13.73 11.28 16.94
CA TRP A 128 -12.64 10.32 16.97
C TRP A 128 -12.13 9.99 15.56
N VAL A 129 -13.04 9.76 14.59
CA VAL A 129 -12.69 9.44 13.19
C VAL A 129 -11.80 10.52 12.58
N MET A 130 -12.19 11.78 12.79
CA MET A 130 -11.43 12.94 12.30
C MET A 130 -10.03 13.02 12.90
N ARG A 131 -9.91 12.80 14.22
CA ARG A 131 -8.60 12.82 14.90
C ARG A 131 -7.72 11.66 14.46
N SER A 132 -8.28 10.46 14.36
CA SER A 132 -7.54 9.26 13.91
C SER A 132 -7.05 9.45 12.49
N ARG A 133 -7.89 9.93 11.56
CA ARG A 133 -7.50 10.20 10.17
C ARG A 133 -6.34 11.20 10.06
N ALA A 134 -6.37 12.26 10.87
CA ALA A 134 -5.30 13.26 10.88
C ALA A 134 -3.95 12.74 11.38
N GLN A 135 -3.93 11.60 12.10
CA GLN A 135 -2.71 10.97 12.61
C GLN A 135 -2.14 9.89 11.69
N LEU A 136 -2.89 9.45 10.67
CA LEU A 136 -2.45 8.40 9.77
C LEU A 136 -1.37 8.93 8.80
N PRO A 137 -0.27 8.19 8.60
CA PRO A 137 0.75 8.58 7.63
C PRO A 137 0.17 8.64 6.22
N ALA A 138 0.43 9.72 5.48
CA ALA A 138 -0.05 9.89 4.11
C ALA A 138 0.73 9.07 3.06
N TYR A 139 1.87 8.49 3.44
CA TYR A 139 2.80 7.81 2.52
C TYR A 139 2.59 6.29 2.41
N GLN A 140 1.71 5.71 3.23
CA GLN A 140 1.45 4.27 3.26
C GLN A 140 -0.01 4.03 3.64
N THR A 141 -0.65 3.03 3.01
CA THR A 141 -2.00 2.61 3.44
C THR A 141 -1.92 2.09 4.87
N SER A 142 -2.61 2.79 5.75
CA SER A 142 -2.58 2.58 7.19
C SER A 142 -3.95 2.86 7.77
N GLY A 143 -4.20 2.32 8.96
CA GLY A 143 -5.39 2.61 9.71
C GLY A 143 -5.13 2.60 11.20
N MET A 144 -6.09 3.14 11.94
CA MET A 144 -6.11 3.15 13.39
C MET A 144 -7.43 2.54 13.81
N TYR A 145 -7.37 1.47 14.60
CA TYR A 145 -8.57 0.88 15.16
C TYR A 145 -8.70 1.23 16.64
N GLN A 146 -9.94 1.22 17.13
CA GLN A 146 -10.28 1.35 18.52
C GLN A 146 -11.31 0.27 18.90
N ASP A 147 -11.08 -0.42 20.01
CA ASP A 147 -12.03 -1.37 20.59
C ASP A 147 -12.90 -0.70 21.69
N PRO A 148 -13.93 -1.40 22.23
CA PRO A 148 -14.86 -0.84 23.20
C PRO A 148 -14.21 -0.56 24.56
N ASP A 149 -13.09 -1.21 24.86
CA ASP A 149 -12.31 -1.00 26.08
C ASP A 149 -11.37 0.21 25.94
N GLY A 150 -11.33 0.82 24.75
CA GLY A 150 -10.56 2.01 24.45
C GLY A 150 -9.13 1.71 24.00
N HIS A 151 -8.76 0.44 23.82
CA HIS A 151 -7.46 0.11 23.24
C HIS A 151 -7.44 0.53 21.78
N SER A 152 -6.35 1.19 21.39
CA SER A 152 -6.14 1.65 20.01
C SER A 152 -4.74 1.34 19.54
N ASP A 153 -4.61 0.93 18.28
CA ASP A 153 -3.31 0.69 17.65
C ASP A 153 -3.33 1.08 16.17
N VAL A 154 -2.15 1.39 15.63
CA VAL A 154 -1.93 1.70 14.22
C VAL A 154 -1.57 0.42 13.49
N VAL A 155 -2.26 0.17 12.38
CA VAL A 155 -2.05 -1.00 11.52
C VAL A 155 -1.66 -0.52 10.14
N GLN A 156 -0.67 -1.18 9.55
CA GLN A 156 -0.17 -0.85 8.22
C GLN A 156 -0.45 -1.98 7.24
N SER A 157 -0.73 -1.62 6.00
CA SER A 157 -0.80 -2.58 4.91
C SER A 157 0.59 -3.15 4.59
N GLY A 158 0.62 -4.32 3.94
CA GLY A 158 1.84 -4.99 3.51
C GLY A 158 2.16 -6.23 4.33
N ARG A 159 3.39 -6.72 4.21
CA ARG A 159 3.87 -7.90 4.92
C ARG A 159 4.45 -7.50 6.27
N GLU A 160 4.02 -8.15 7.34
CA GLU A 160 4.70 -8.06 8.65
C GLU A 160 5.74 -9.18 8.84
N PRO A 161 6.82 -8.92 9.58
CA PRO A 161 7.82 -9.92 9.95
C PRO A 161 7.25 -11.11 10.74
N ASP A 162 6.10 -10.95 11.40
CA ASP A 162 5.46 -11.99 12.21
C ASP A 162 4.58 -12.95 11.40
N GLY A 163 4.53 -12.80 10.07
CA GLY A 163 3.75 -13.65 9.18
C GLY A 163 2.24 -13.56 9.40
N GLU A 164 1.70 -12.48 9.99
CA GLU A 164 0.25 -12.30 10.16
C GLU A 164 -0.50 -12.46 8.83
N HIS A 165 -0.02 -11.80 7.77
CA HIS A 165 -0.55 -11.90 6.41
C HIS A 165 -0.59 -13.32 5.83
N ASP A 166 0.37 -14.18 6.16
CA ASP A 166 0.41 -15.58 5.71
C ASP A 166 -0.63 -16.41 6.47
N ARG A 167 -0.75 -16.23 7.79
CA ARG A 167 -1.77 -16.91 8.61
C ARG A 167 -3.20 -16.57 8.18
N ILE A 168 -3.43 -15.31 7.80
CA ILE A 168 -4.70 -14.84 7.23
C ILE A 168 -4.95 -15.53 5.88
N ASN A 169 -3.94 -15.55 5.00
CA ASN A 169 -4.06 -16.20 3.70
C ASN A 169 -4.41 -17.69 3.83
N ASP A 170 -3.69 -18.40 4.70
CA ASP A 170 -3.94 -19.82 4.98
C ASP A 170 -5.35 -20.06 5.53
N HIS A 171 -5.85 -19.14 6.36
CA HIS A 171 -7.22 -19.21 6.87
C HIS A 171 -8.24 -19.10 5.73
N LEU A 172 -8.08 -18.14 4.83
CA LEU A 172 -8.96 -17.98 3.68
C LEU A 172 -8.89 -19.19 2.74
N VAL A 173 -7.69 -19.71 2.47
CA VAL A 173 -7.49 -20.92 1.66
C VAL A 173 -8.17 -22.14 2.29
N ARG A 174 -8.08 -22.32 3.62
CA ARG A 174 -8.79 -23.40 4.33
C ARG A 174 -10.31 -23.31 4.21
N LEU A 175 -10.85 -22.10 4.03
CA LEU A 175 -12.27 -21.87 3.75
C LEU A 175 -12.64 -22.04 2.27
N GLY A 176 -11.70 -22.47 1.42
CA GLY A 176 -11.89 -22.58 -0.04
C GLY A 176 -11.87 -21.23 -0.77
N ILE A 177 -11.49 -20.16 -0.08
CA ILE A 177 -11.36 -18.82 -0.65
C ILE A 177 -9.89 -18.65 -1.07
N GLY A 178 -9.61 -18.90 -2.35
CA GLY A 178 -8.26 -18.92 -2.91
C GLY A 178 -7.76 -20.34 -3.22
N ARG A 179 -6.55 -20.43 -3.76
CA ARG A 179 -5.91 -21.71 -4.08
C ARG A 179 -4.75 -21.97 -3.11
N PRO A 180 -4.47 -23.23 -2.73
CA PRO A 180 -3.26 -23.57 -1.99
C PRO A 180 -2.01 -23.02 -2.71
N GLY A 181 -1.12 -22.36 -1.96
CA GLY A 181 0.09 -21.72 -2.50
C GLY A 181 -0.14 -20.37 -3.19
N ALA A 182 -1.38 -19.92 -3.37
CA ALA A 182 -1.65 -18.57 -3.89
C ALA A 182 -1.66 -17.55 -2.75
N SER A 183 -1.07 -16.37 -2.99
CA SER A 183 -1.17 -15.21 -2.10
C SER A 183 -2.38 -14.36 -2.49
N LEU A 184 -3.29 -14.15 -1.53
CA LEU A 184 -4.38 -13.20 -1.65
C LEU A 184 -3.90 -11.83 -1.16
N GLU A 185 -3.80 -10.84 -2.06
CA GLU A 185 -3.34 -9.49 -1.68
C GLU A 185 -4.14 -8.87 -0.54
N ALA A 186 -5.44 -9.18 -0.45
CA ALA A 186 -6.29 -8.73 0.64
C ALA A 186 -5.80 -9.19 2.03
N SER A 187 -5.03 -10.27 2.15
CA SER A 187 -4.46 -10.72 3.44
C SER A 187 -3.45 -9.72 4.01
N LYS A 188 -2.89 -8.85 3.16
CA LYS A 188 -1.95 -7.79 3.54
C LYS A 188 -2.65 -6.47 3.85
N HIS A 189 -3.96 -6.37 3.61
CA HIS A 189 -4.70 -5.12 3.78
C HIS A 189 -5.04 -4.85 5.25
N VAL A 190 -5.10 -3.56 5.61
CA VAL A 190 -5.31 -3.08 6.99
C VAL A 190 -6.57 -3.66 7.60
N GLU A 191 -7.69 -3.62 6.87
CA GLU A 191 -9.00 -4.03 7.39
C GLU A 191 -9.02 -5.52 7.73
N VAL A 192 -8.42 -6.33 6.86
CA VAL A 192 -8.38 -7.79 7.03
C VAL A 192 -7.51 -8.16 8.23
N LYS A 193 -6.38 -7.48 8.43
CA LYS A 193 -5.54 -7.68 9.62
C LYS A 193 -6.27 -7.31 10.91
N VAL A 194 -6.97 -6.18 10.95
CA VAL A 194 -7.78 -5.80 12.10
C VAL A 194 -8.87 -6.85 12.38
N GLY A 195 -9.59 -7.29 11.34
CA GLY A 195 -10.58 -8.37 11.48
C GLY A 195 -9.98 -9.68 11.99
N TRP A 196 -8.76 -10.01 11.57
CA TRP A 196 -8.03 -11.18 12.04
C TRP A 196 -7.63 -11.07 13.52
N ARG A 197 -7.10 -9.91 13.92
CA ARG A 197 -6.77 -9.65 15.33
C ARG A 197 -8.00 -9.73 16.22
N MET A 198 -9.13 -9.15 15.80
CA MET A 198 -10.40 -9.29 16.51
C MET A 198 -10.81 -10.76 16.68
N ARG A 199 -10.67 -11.58 15.63
CA ARG A 199 -10.93 -13.02 15.70
C ARG A 199 -10.05 -13.71 16.73
N LEU A 200 -8.76 -13.38 16.78
CA LEU A 200 -7.80 -13.99 17.71
C LEU A 200 -8.02 -13.56 19.17
N THR A 201 -8.34 -12.29 19.40
CA THR A 201 -8.52 -11.73 20.75
C THR A 201 -9.93 -11.90 21.31
N GLY A 202 -10.91 -12.20 20.45
CA GLY A 202 -12.31 -12.33 20.86
C GLY A 202 -13.06 -11.00 20.99
N VAL A 203 -12.44 -9.87 20.61
CA VAL A 203 -13.09 -8.55 20.65
C VAL A 203 -14.36 -8.54 19.79
N SER A 204 -15.50 -8.19 20.39
CA SER A 204 -16.83 -8.30 19.78
C SER A 204 -17.13 -7.18 18.77
N HIS A 205 -16.56 -6.00 18.98
CA HIS A 205 -16.74 -4.83 18.14
C HIS A 205 -15.45 -4.04 18.03
N ALA A 206 -15.17 -3.44 16.89
CA ALA A 206 -14.14 -2.41 16.77
C ALA A 206 -14.53 -1.40 15.68
N GLU A 207 -14.02 -0.18 15.81
CA GLU A 207 -14.07 0.83 14.75
C GLU A 207 -12.67 1.03 14.17
N LEU A 208 -12.54 1.14 12.85
CA LEU A 208 -11.28 1.29 12.12
C LEU A 208 -11.38 2.49 11.19
N VAL A 209 -10.46 3.45 11.31
CA VAL A 209 -10.26 4.49 10.29
C VAL A 209 -9.12 4.08 9.39
N VAL A 210 -9.33 4.15 8.08
CA VAL A 210 -8.30 3.86 7.07
C VAL A 210 -8.13 5.07 6.14
N ASN A 211 -6.89 5.32 5.74
CA ASN A 211 -6.54 6.46 4.88
C ASN A 211 -6.72 6.17 3.37
N ASN A 212 -7.14 4.97 3.01
CA ASN A 212 -7.38 4.54 1.63
C ASN A 212 -8.79 3.96 1.47
N GLU A 213 -9.34 3.98 0.27
CA GLU A 213 -10.62 3.34 -0.02
C GLU A 213 -10.49 1.81 0.12
N LEU A 214 -11.49 1.14 0.72
CA LEU A 214 -11.49 -0.32 0.70
C LEU A 214 -11.51 -0.80 -0.75
N CYS A 215 -10.70 -1.81 -1.03
CA CYS A 215 -10.68 -2.42 -2.35
C CYS A 215 -12.06 -2.96 -2.77
N ASN A 216 -12.26 -3.01 -4.08
CA ASN A 216 -13.48 -3.46 -4.74
C ASN A 216 -13.21 -4.77 -5.51
N GLY A 217 -14.25 -5.56 -5.80
CA GLY A 217 -14.15 -6.83 -6.55
C GLY A 217 -14.46 -8.10 -5.74
N ALA A 218 -14.31 -9.26 -6.38
CA ALA A 218 -14.74 -10.55 -5.82
C ALA A 218 -13.87 -11.05 -4.64
N LEU A 219 -12.61 -10.64 -4.59
CA LEU A 219 -11.66 -10.98 -3.51
C LEU A 219 -11.28 -9.73 -2.70
N SER A 220 -12.21 -8.79 -2.57
CA SER A 220 -11.95 -7.54 -1.88
C SER A 220 -12.15 -7.65 -0.37
N CYS A 221 -11.56 -6.74 0.41
CA CYS A 221 -11.76 -6.66 1.86
C CYS A 221 -13.23 -6.69 2.22
N ALA A 222 -14.08 -5.97 1.46
CA ALA A 222 -15.51 -5.93 1.72
C ALA A 222 -16.20 -7.29 1.61
N GLN A 223 -15.73 -8.17 0.73
CA GLN A 223 -16.24 -9.54 0.58
C GLN A 223 -15.60 -10.51 1.58
N LEU A 224 -14.33 -10.29 1.94
CA LEU A 224 -13.55 -11.21 2.76
C LEU A 224 -13.73 -11.00 4.26
N LEU A 225 -13.93 -9.76 4.72
CA LEU A 225 -14.09 -9.42 6.13
C LEU A 225 -15.12 -10.29 6.88
N PRO A 226 -16.31 -10.60 6.32
CA PRO A 226 -17.25 -11.51 6.97
C PRO A 226 -16.72 -12.92 7.24
N PHE A 227 -15.71 -13.40 6.50
CA PHE A 227 -15.10 -14.72 6.69
C PHE A 227 -13.87 -14.70 7.61
N VAL A 228 -13.25 -13.52 7.73
CA VAL A 228 -12.10 -13.29 8.59
C VAL A 228 -12.55 -13.01 10.02
N LEU A 229 -13.61 -12.22 10.20
CA LEU A 229 -14.21 -11.97 11.50
C LEU A 229 -14.73 -13.27 12.14
N GLY A 230 -14.72 -13.31 13.48
CA GLY A 230 -15.38 -14.35 14.26
C GLY A 230 -16.92 -14.21 14.23
N PRO A 231 -17.67 -15.30 14.46
CA PRO A 231 -19.14 -15.25 14.45
C PRO A 231 -19.68 -14.21 15.43
N GLY A 232 -20.57 -13.33 14.95
CA GLY A 232 -21.17 -12.27 15.76
C GLY A 232 -20.27 -11.05 16.03
N GLN A 233 -18.99 -11.09 15.65
CA GLN A 233 -18.11 -9.92 15.72
C GLN A 233 -18.48 -8.88 14.66
N THR A 234 -18.22 -7.60 14.96
CA THR A 234 -18.56 -6.49 14.07
C THR A 234 -17.43 -5.48 13.93
N LEU A 235 -17.02 -5.17 12.70
CA LEU A 235 -16.00 -4.16 12.42
C LEU A 235 -16.64 -3.02 11.62
N THR A 236 -16.62 -1.81 12.17
CA THR A 236 -16.98 -0.60 11.42
C THR A 236 -15.72 -0.05 10.78
N VAL A 237 -15.70 0.09 9.46
CA VAL A 237 -14.58 0.70 8.74
C VAL A 237 -15.00 2.05 8.18
N HIS A 238 -14.23 3.08 8.52
CA HIS A 238 -14.34 4.45 8.05
C HIS A 238 -13.23 4.71 7.03
N ASP A 239 -13.56 4.55 5.76
CA ASP A 239 -12.67 4.90 4.65
C ASP A 239 -12.86 6.38 4.24
N PRO A 240 -12.06 6.94 3.31
CA PRO A 240 -12.22 8.33 2.88
C PRO A 240 -13.56 8.67 2.22
N VAL A 241 -14.31 7.67 1.75
CA VAL A 241 -15.56 7.84 1.01
C VAL A 241 -16.77 7.67 1.92
N ARG A 242 -16.77 6.63 2.77
CA ARG A 242 -17.91 6.25 3.61
C ARG A 242 -17.53 5.34 4.77
N SER A 243 -18.49 5.18 5.68
CA SER A 243 -18.43 4.21 6.77
C SER A 243 -19.24 2.95 6.42
N ARG A 244 -18.70 1.78 6.72
CA ARG A 244 -19.33 0.47 6.45
C ARG A 244 -19.19 -0.45 7.65
N VAL A 245 -20.24 -1.20 7.98
CA VAL A 245 -20.23 -2.19 9.07
C VAL A 245 -20.15 -3.58 8.47
N PHE A 246 -19.14 -4.35 8.88
CA PHE A 246 -18.95 -5.75 8.53
C PHE A 246 -19.28 -6.64 9.71
N ARG A 247 -19.92 -7.78 9.44
CA ARG A 247 -20.30 -8.75 10.47
C ARG A 247 -19.70 -10.10 10.13
N GLY A 248 -19.09 -10.75 11.13
CA GLY A 248 -18.54 -12.09 10.97
C GLY A 248 -19.64 -13.13 10.79
N LYS A 249 -19.44 -14.00 9.82
CA LYS A 249 -20.31 -15.15 9.53
C LYS A 249 -19.89 -16.34 10.37
N ASP A 250 -20.87 -17.16 10.73
CA ASP A 250 -20.57 -18.52 11.15
C ASP A 250 -20.22 -19.34 9.91
N VAL A 251 -19.02 -19.94 9.92
CA VAL A 251 -18.46 -20.73 8.81
C VAL A 251 -18.25 -22.19 9.22
N ARG A 252 -19.13 -22.68 10.10
CA ARG A 252 -19.26 -24.10 10.42
C ARG A 252 -19.87 -24.89 9.27
#